data_AF-A0A845GJI2-F1
#
_entry.id   AF-A0A845GJI2-F1
#
_cell.length_a   1.000
_cell.length_b   1.000
_cell.length_c   1.000
_cell.angle_alpha   90.00
_cell.angle_beta   90.00
_cell.angle_gamma   90.00
#
_symmetry.space_group_name_H-M   'P 1'
#
loop_
_entity.id
_entity.type
_entity.pdbx_description
1 polymer ?
#
loop_
_entity_poly.entity_id
_entity_poly.type
_entity_poly.pdbx_seq_one_letter_code
_entity_poly.pdbx_strand_id
1 'polypeptide(L)'
;MELLSRFADALHTAPPAQPGPFPASLWQQIHTRRWAHRNEVDDLAYAMDTRCDGLDLVELAKHAGYPMREVRDRPRFANANWSASKLMAAVDVGGLFILLEQLGFAIEPGPMVQSLAPAIAPLSMMTLAEAEIHTYDRMRRRQRLVLRADASGVLDERADASEVLDGRVDQWRGHAGYRYERMVMENGETSRLTITGPSYRASRRIDTTCPLCGHPYTQGDPESALGHRKAHARVQRLLAPRPNKAMRERLASGAGERVDAAAPAWLHHEVYERARRFKHDFGYDAIQWPTPAARAHRDRRWVGFVFAAPDGAIDGACAFLLRDDGWALQWVWVRPDRRRSGLLAARWSGFLAEFGDFWIECPLSAAMTAFVARHASTGQLAQIAARYPNGAPIREALP
;
A
#
# COMPACT_ATOMS: atom_id res chain seq x y z
N MET A 1 -11.40 12.22 -24.49
CA MET A 1 -11.76 11.37 -25.64
C MET A 1 -11.03 11.79 -26.90
N GLU A 2 -11.14 13.05 -27.35
CA GLU A 2 -10.45 13.55 -28.56
C GLU A 2 -8.93 13.27 -28.59
N LEU A 3 -8.20 13.56 -27.51
CA LEU A 3 -6.76 13.29 -27.41
C LEU A 3 -6.45 11.81 -27.69
N LEU A 4 -7.20 10.90 -27.05
CA LEU A 4 -7.01 9.46 -27.20
C LEU A 4 -7.31 8.98 -28.62
N SER A 5 -8.35 9.54 -29.26
CA SER A 5 -8.63 9.27 -30.67
C SER A 5 -7.46 9.68 -31.57
N ARG A 6 -6.89 10.88 -31.39
CA ARG A 6 -5.74 11.33 -32.18
C ARG A 6 -4.53 10.42 -32.04
N PHE A 7 -4.23 9.96 -30.83
CA PHE A 7 -3.15 8.99 -30.60
C PHE A 7 -3.45 7.63 -31.26
N ALA A 8 -4.68 7.13 -31.15
CA ALA A 8 -5.07 5.88 -31.78
C ALA A 8 -4.98 5.96 -33.31
N ASP A 9 -5.43 7.07 -33.90
CA ASP A 9 -5.36 7.32 -35.34
C ASP A 9 -3.90 7.43 -35.81
N ALA A 10 -3.05 8.18 -35.09
CA ALA A 10 -1.62 8.26 -35.37
C ALA A 10 -0.95 6.87 -35.34
N LEU A 11 -1.26 6.04 -34.34
CA LEU A 11 -0.73 4.67 -34.23
C LEU A 11 -1.30 3.69 -35.28
N HIS A 12 -2.40 4.05 -35.91
CA HIS A 12 -2.97 3.29 -37.03
C HIS A 12 -2.29 3.63 -38.36
N THR A 13 -1.70 4.83 -38.49
CA THR A 13 -0.88 5.18 -39.66
C THR A 13 0.41 4.37 -39.72
N ALA A 14 0.87 4.10 -40.95
CA ALA A 14 2.11 3.37 -41.17
C ALA A 14 3.28 4.13 -40.53
N PRO A 15 4.17 3.44 -39.78
CA PRO A 15 5.35 4.07 -39.22
C PRO A 15 6.29 4.57 -40.33
N PRO A 16 7.16 5.55 -40.03
CA PRO A 16 8.21 5.93 -40.97
C PRO A 16 9.07 4.71 -41.33
N ALA A 17 9.50 4.62 -42.59
CA ALA A 17 10.25 3.47 -43.10
C ALA A 17 11.55 3.21 -42.33
N GLN A 18 12.16 4.27 -41.79
CA GLN A 18 13.24 4.22 -40.82
C GLN A 18 12.93 5.23 -39.70
N PRO A 19 13.22 4.90 -38.43
CA PRO A 19 13.20 5.89 -37.35
C PRO A 19 14.11 7.06 -37.73
N GLY A 20 13.65 8.28 -37.50
CA GLY A 20 14.50 9.44 -37.65
C GLY A 20 15.66 9.43 -36.65
N PRO A 21 16.78 10.11 -36.96
CA PRO A 21 17.96 10.08 -36.10
C PRO A 21 17.68 10.72 -34.74
N PHE A 22 18.28 10.18 -33.69
CA PHE A 22 18.23 10.79 -32.36
C PHE A 22 18.86 12.20 -32.39
N PRO A 23 18.13 13.28 -32.04
CA PRO A 23 18.66 14.65 -32.11
C PRO A 23 19.63 14.95 -30.95
N ALA A 24 20.84 14.38 -31.01
CA ALA A 24 21.81 14.38 -29.92
C ALA A 24 22.21 15.79 -29.45
N SER A 25 22.33 16.75 -30.37
CA SER A 25 22.67 18.14 -30.03
C SER A 25 21.59 18.83 -29.22
N LEU A 26 20.32 18.66 -29.60
CA LEU A 26 19.18 19.22 -28.88
C LEU A 26 19.02 18.56 -27.51
N TRP A 27 19.13 17.23 -27.44
CA TRP A 27 19.10 16.51 -26.18
C TRP A 27 20.22 16.97 -25.24
N GLN A 28 21.45 17.14 -25.74
CA GLN A 28 22.57 17.59 -24.92
C GLN A 28 22.33 18.97 -24.32
N GLN A 29 21.67 19.88 -25.05
CA GLN A 29 21.29 21.21 -24.54
C GLN A 29 20.25 21.09 -23.41
N ILE A 30 19.20 20.29 -23.62
CA ILE A 30 18.16 20.01 -22.60
C ILE A 30 18.78 19.38 -21.35
N HIS A 31 19.60 18.34 -21.53
CA HIS A 31 20.25 17.62 -20.44
C HIS A 31 21.17 18.54 -19.63
N THR A 32 21.96 19.38 -20.29
CA THR A 32 22.86 20.35 -19.63
C THR A 32 22.06 21.40 -18.86
N ARG A 33 20.99 21.93 -19.44
CA ARG A 33 20.10 22.91 -18.78
C ARG A 33 19.20 22.27 -17.72
N ARG A 34 18.99 20.95 -17.78
CA ARG A 34 18.03 20.14 -17.01
C ARG A 34 16.56 20.45 -17.30
N TRP A 35 16.26 21.28 -18.30
CA TRP A 35 14.92 21.74 -18.63
C TRP A 35 14.71 21.82 -20.13
N ALA A 36 13.51 21.44 -20.58
CA ALA A 36 13.04 21.54 -21.95
C ALA A 36 11.83 22.47 -22.06
N HIS A 37 11.81 23.27 -23.12
CA HIS A 37 10.63 23.97 -23.58
C HIS A 37 9.69 23.02 -24.33
N ARG A 38 8.41 23.40 -24.43
CA ARG A 38 7.40 22.62 -25.18
C ARG A 38 7.85 22.30 -26.61
N ASN A 39 8.31 23.31 -27.34
CA ASN A 39 8.74 23.14 -28.74
C ASN A 39 9.94 22.18 -28.85
N GLU A 40 10.87 22.18 -27.90
CA GLU A 40 12.00 21.24 -27.94
C GLU A 40 11.56 19.80 -27.69
N VAL A 41 10.52 19.58 -26.87
CA VAL A 41 9.90 18.25 -26.68
C VAL A 41 9.23 17.79 -27.98
N ASP A 42 8.47 18.68 -28.62
CA ASP A 42 7.78 18.41 -29.89
C ASP A 42 8.81 18.13 -31.01
N ASP A 43 9.87 18.95 -31.12
CA ASP A 43 10.95 18.80 -32.09
C ASP A 43 11.71 17.47 -31.93
N LEU A 44 12.00 17.06 -30.68
CA LEU A 44 12.63 15.78 -30.39
C LEU A 44 11.75 14.60 -30.84
N ALA A 45 10.45 14.66 -30.57
CA ALA A 45 9.51 13.59 -30.91
C ALA A 45 9.31 13.50 -32.42
N TYR A 46 9.06 14.64 -33.07
CA TYR A 46 8.89 14.75 -34.51
C TYR A 46 10.11 14.26 -35.29
N ALA A 47 11.31 14.62 -34.84
CA ALA A 47 12.55 14.22 -35.50
C ALA A 47 12.79 12.70 -35.49
N MET A 48 12.20 11.95 -34.56
CA MET A 48 12.30 10.49 -34.50
C MET A 48 11.09 9.79 -35.15
N ASP A 49 9.88 10.30 -34.93
CA ASP A 49 8.65 9.77 -35.53
C ASP A 49 7.72 10.92 -35.95
N THR A 50 7.54 11.08 -37.26
CA THR A 50 6.70 12.14 -37.83
C THR A 50 5.22 11.99 -37.48
N ARG A 51 4.77 10.83 -37.02
CA ARG A 51 3.39 10.62 -36.53
C ARG A 51 3.12 11.38 -35.23
N CYS A 52 4.16 11.86 -34.56
CA CYS A 52 4.03 12.76 -33.41
C CYS A 52 3.60 14.18 -33.81
N ASP A 53 3.64 14.52 -35.09
CA ASP A 53 3.19 15.84 -35.56
C ASP A 53 1.71 16.09 -35.20
N GLY A 54 1.44 17.28 -34.68
CA GLY A 54 0.09 17.70 -34.26
C GLY A 54 -0.49 16.97 -33.03
N LEU A 55 0.26 16.08 -32.37
CA LEU A 55 -0.15 15.48 -31.10
C LEU A 55 0.12 16.43 -29.93
N ASP A 56 -0.81 16.52 -28.96
CA ASP A 56 -0.55 17.29 -27.74
C ASP A 56 0.24 16.44 -26.73
N LEU A 57 1.57 16.41 -26.93
CA LEU A 57 2.49 15.67 -26.07
C LEU A 57 2.53 16.22 -24.64
N VAL A 58 2.26 17.52 -24.45
CA VAL A 58 2.23 18.13 -23.12
C VAL A 58 1.00 17.67 -22.34
N GLU A 59 -0.16 17.59 -22.98
CA GLU A 59 -1.37 17.07 -22.33
C GLU A 59 -1.23 15.56 -22.04
N LEU A 60 -0.65 14.78 -22.96
CA LEU A 60 -0.29 13.38 -22.68
C LEU A 60 0.65 13.28 -21.47
N ALA A 61 1.72 14.06 -21.44
CA ALA A 61 2.71 14.07 -20.37
C ALA A 61 2.07 14.39 -19.02
N LYS A 62 1.18 15.39 -18.98
CA LYS A 62 0.41 15.75 -17.78
C LYS A 62 -0.44 14.57 -17.28
N HIS A 63 -1.16 13.87 -18.16
CA HIS A 63 -1.94 12.70 -17.77
C HIS A 63 -1.07 11.52 -17.34
N ALA A 64 0.13 11.38 -17.91
CA ALA A 64 1.09 10.34 -17.55
C ALA A 64 1.93 10.67 -16.30
N GLY A 65 1.74 11.85 -15.67
CA GLY A 65 2.48 12.23 -14.47
C GLY A 65 3.87 12.86 -14.74
N TYR A 66 4.09 13.40 -15.94
CA TYR A 66 5.30 14.12 -16.37
C TYR A 66 4.98 15.61 -16.57
N PRO A 67 4.81 16.41 -15.49
CA PRO A 67 4.24 17.74 -15.59
C PRO A 67 5.23 18.78 -16.12
N MET A 68 4.69 19.76 -16.85
CA MET A 68 5.34 21.07 -17.02
C MET A 68 5.34 21.82 -15.69
N ARG A 69 6.46 22.42 -15.32
CA ARG A 69 6.66 23.14 -14.05
C ARG A 69 6.95 24.61 -14.31
N GLU A 70 6.50 25.49 -13.41
CA GLU A 70 6.96 26.88 -13.40
C GLU A 70 8.40 26.91 -12.88
N VAL A 71 9.32 27.40 -13.70
CA VAL A 71 10.74 27.55 -13.40
C VAL A 71 11.10 29.02 -13.53
N ARG A 72 11.97 29.51 -12.65
CA ARG A 72 12.43 30.89 -12.68
C ARG A 72 13.90 30.95 -13.03
N ASP A 73 14.25 31.80 -13.99
CA ASP A 73 15.65 32.02 -14.33
C ASP A 73 16.32 32.80 -13.22
N ARG A 74 17.56 32.42 -12.91
CA ARG A 74 18.38 33.18 -11.98
C ARG A 74 18.67 34.55 -12.62
N PRO A 75 18.27 35.67 -11.98
CA PRO A 75 18.54 36.99 -12.52
C PRO A 75 20.05 37.25 -12.56
N ARG A 76 20.53 37.88 -13.64
CA ARG A 76 21.95 38.26 -13.81
C ARG A 76 22.35 39.46 -12.94
N PHE A 77 21.38 40.29 -12.55
CA PHE A 77 21.60 41.51 -11.78
C PHE A 77 20.76 41.49 -10.50
N ALA A 78 21.29 42.04 -9.41
CA ALA A 78 20.64 41.99 -8.09
C ALA A 78 19.30 42.75 -8.01
N ASN A 79 19.09 43.71 -8.91
CA ASN A 79 17.88 44.54 -9.01
C ASN A 79 16.93 44.09 -10.13
N ALA A 80 17.21 42.96 -10.80
CA ALA A 80 16.35 42.45 -11.86
C ALA A 80 15.22 41.56 -11.30
N ASN A 81 14.07 41.61 -11.97
CA ASN A 81 12.97 40.69 -11.68
C ASN A 81 13.30 39.27 -12.14
N TRP A 82 12.65 38.30 -11.51
CA TRP A 82 12.71 36.90 -11.92
C TRP A 82 11.82 36.69 -13.16
N SER A 83 12.36 36.11 -14.23
CA SER A 83 11.55 35.61 -15.35
C SER A 83 11.05 34.22 -15.02
N ALA A 84 9.75 33.98 -15.22
CA ALA A 84 9.14 32.67 -15.05
C ALA A 84 8.80 32.06 -16.41
N SER A 85 9.13 30.78 -16.59
CA SER A 85 8.82 29.99 -17.78
C SER A 85 8.17 28.67 -17.37
N LYS A 86 7.32 28.09 -18.22
CA LYS A 86 6.82 26.72 -18.04
C LYS A 86 7.72 25.75 -18.80
N LEU A 87 8.40 24.85 -18.09
CA LEU A 87 9.39 23.91 -18.65
C LEU A 87 9.18 22.50 -18.11
N MET A 88 9.58 21.49 -18.88
CA MET A 88 9.62 20.09 -18.44
C MET A 88 11.02 19.76 -17.93
N ALA A 89 11.14 19.05 -16.81
CA ALA A 89 12.45 18.59 -16.35
C ALA A 89 13.02 17.56 -17.33
N ALA A 90 14.34 17.54 -17.56
CA ALA A 90 14.96 16.59 -18.49
C ALA A 90 14.67 15.12 -18.14
N VAL A 91 14.50 14.81 -16.84
CA VAL A 91 14.09 13.48 -16.38
C VAL A 91 12.65 13.13 -16.78
N ASP A 92 11.73 14.10 -16.72
CA ASP A 92 10.34 13.94 -17.12
C ASP A 92 10.23 13.80 -18.65
N VAL A 93 11.10 14.48 -19.41
CA VAL A 93 11.26 14.25 -20.87
C VAL A 93 11.69 12.80 -21.13
N GLY A 94 12.68 12.30 -20.41
CA GLY A 94 13.10 10.89 -20.53
C GLY A 94 11.94 9.92 -20.29
N GLY A 95 11.15 10.13 -19.23
CA GLY A 95 9.95 9.34 -18.93
C GLY A 95 8.88 9.41 -20.03
N LEU A 96 8.62 10.59 -20.59
CA LEU A 96 7.70 10.78 -21.71
C LEU A 96 8.15 10.01 -22.96
N PHE A 97 9.44 10.04 -23.29
CA PHE A 97 9.96 9.36 -24.49
C PHE A 97 9.99 7.85 -24.34
N ILE A 98 10.20 7.34 -23.12
CA ILE A 98 9.96 5.93 -22.78
C ILE A 98 8.49 5.58 -23.01
N LEU A 99 7.54 6.40 -22.53
CA LEU A 99 6.11 6.19 -22.76
C LEU A 99 5.78 6.16 -24.26
N LEU A 100 6.30 7.10 -25.05
CA LEU A 100 6.04 7.12 -26.50
C LEU A 100 6.56 5.85 -27.21
N GLU A 101 7.74 5.33 -26.83
CA GLU A 101 8.20 4.02 -27.31
C GLU A 101 7.26 2.88 -26.84
N GLN A 102 6.80 2.91 -25.59
CA GLN A 102 5.85 1.91 -25.06
C GLN A 102 4.48 1.98 -25.75
N LEU A 103 4.07 3.16 -26.23
CA LEU A 103 2.89 3.34 -27.07
C LEU A 103 3.11 2.82 -28.50
N GLY A 104 4.37 2.60 -28.91
CA GLY A 104 4.75 2.04 -30.20
C GLY A 104 5.05 3.08 -31.29
N PHE A 105 5.36 4.32 -30.89
CA PHE A 105 6.07 5.26 -31.76
C PHE A 105 7.50 4.77 -32.01
N ALA A 106 8.06 5.10 -33.18
CA ALA A 106 9.41 4.78 -33.61
C ALA A 106 10.44 5.69 -32.93
N ILE A 107 10.41 5.71 -31.59
CA ILE A 107 11.28 6.53 -30.74
C ILE A 107 12.34 5.64 -30.10
N GLU A 108 13.59 6.11 -30.06
CA GLU A 108 14.71 5.45 -29.38
C GLU A 108 15.14 6.28 -28.15
N PRO A 109 14.58 6.02 -26.96
CA PRO A 109 14.91 6.78 -25.75
C PRO A 109 16.23 6.33 -25.11
N GLY A 110 16.87 5.26 -25.61
CA GLY A 110 18.11 4.68 -25.06
C GLY A 110 19.22 5.71 -24.75
N PRO A 111 19.58 6.63 -25.67
CA PRO A 111 20.58 7.67 -25.39
C PRO A 111 20.18 8.61 -24.24
N MET A 112 18.89 8.94 -24.10
CA MET A 112 18.38 9.76 -22.99
C MET A 112 18.53 8.99 -21.66
N VAL A 113 18.09 7.74 -21.64
CA VAL A 113 18.21 6.83 -20.48
C VAL A 113 19.66 6.69 -20.03
N GLN A 114 20.58 6.46 -20.96
CA GLN A 114 22.01 6.33 -20.67
C GLN A 114 22.60 7.60 -20.03
N SER A 115 22.18 8.79 -20.49
CA SER A 115 22.66 10.05 -19.93
C SER A 115 22.10 10.34 -18.52
N LEU A 116 20.88 9.91 -18.23
CA LEU A 116 20.19 10.18 -16.95
C LEU A 116 20.45 9.11 -15.88
N ALA A 117 20.65 7.84 -16.27
CA ALA A 117 20.77 6.71 -15.35
C ALA A 117 21.83 6.87 -14.22
N PRO A 118 23.02 7.46 -14.45
CA PRO A 118 24.02 7.63 -13.39
C PRO A 118 23.54 8.47 -12.20
N ALA A 119 22.71 9.48 -12.44
CA ALA A 119 22.16 10.33 -11.38
C ALA A 119 21.02 9.64 -10.60
N ILE A 120 20.35 8.67 -11.23
CA ILE A 120 19.17 7.97 -10.68
C ILE A 120 19.57 6.72 -9.90
N ALA A 121 20.63 6.02 -10.32
CA ALA A 121 21.10 4.79 -9.70
C ALA A 121 21.27 4.81 -8.16
N PRO A 122 21.78 5.89 -7.52
CA PRO A 122 21.95 5.90 -6.07
C PRO A 122 20.67 6.27 -5.29
N LEU A 123 19.56 6.61 -5.94
CA LEU A 123 18.35 7.08 -5.27
C LEU A 123 17.61 5.92 -4.58
N SER A 124 17.19 6.12 -3.34
CA SER A 124 16.35 5.18 -2.58
C SER A 124 14.85 5.47 -2.69
N MET A 125 14.50 6.68 -3.11
CA MET A 125 13.14 7.11 -3.43
C MET A 125 13.18 7.77 -4.81
N MET A 126 12.29 7.35 -5.70
CA MET A 126 12.28 7.77 -7.10
C MET A 126 10.90 8.34 -7.44
N THR A 127 10.88 9.39 -8.25
CA THR A 127 9.69 9.84 -9.00
C THR A 127 9.30 8.81 -10.06
N LEU A 128 8.11 8.96 -10.64
CA LEU A 128 7.63 8.06 -11.69
C LEU A 128 8.61 7.98 -12.88
N ALA A 129 9.05 9.14 -13.39
CA ALA A 129 9.99 9.20 -14.51
C ALA A 129 11.34 8.53 -14.16
N GLU A 130 11.85 8.74 -12.94
CA GLU A 130 13.09 8.12 -12.47
C GLU A 130 12.96 6.59 -12.37
N ALA A 131 11.80 6.09 -11.92
CA ALA A 131 11.53 4.65 -11.84
C ALA A 131 11.42 4.00 -13.24
N GLU A 132 10.78 4.67 -14.20
CA GLU A 132 10.72 4.22 -15.60
C GLU A 132 12.13 4.17 -16.21
N ILE A 133 12.94 5.21 -16.04
CA ILE A 133 14.33 5.25 -16.51
C ILE A 133 15.16 4.13 -15.84
N HIS A 134 15.01 3.92 -14.54
CA HIS A 134 15.74 2.89 -13.78
C HIS A 134 15.40 1.45 -14.20
N THR A 135 14.20 1.23 -14.73
CA THR A 135 13.71 -0.10 -15.11
C THR A 135 13.69 -0.32 -16.62
N TYR A 136 13.95 0.73 -17.41
CA TYR A 136 13.85 0.76 -18.86
C TYR A 136 14.42 -0.49 -19.54
N ASP A 137 15.72 -0.78 -19.40
CA ASP A 137 16.35 -1.91 -20.10
C ASP A 137 15.73 -3.27 -19.76
N ARG A 138 15.21 -3.43 -18.54
CA ARG A 138 14.57 -4.68 -18.08
C ARG A 138 13.14 -4.83 -18.59
N MET A 139 12.43 -3.72 -18.75
CA MET A 139 11.01 -3.65 -19.09
C MET A 139 10.74 -3.28 -20.55
N ARG A 140 11.76 -2.85 -21.30
CA ARG A 140 11.66 -2.42 -22.69
C ARG A 140 10.89 -3.43 -23.52
N ARG A 141 9.81 -2.97 -24.17
CA ARG A 141 8.92 -3.76 -25.04
C ARG A 141 8.20 -4.95 -24.38
N ARG A 142 8.22 -5.05 -23.04
CA ARG A 142 7.60 -6.14 -22.26
C ARG A 142 6.34 -5.72 -21.53
N GLN A 143 5.82 -4.53 -21.80
CA GLN A 143 4.68 -3.97 -21.09
C GLN A 143 3.37 -4.10 -21.86
N ARG A 144 2.26 -3.99 -21.14
CA ARG A 144 0.92 -3.78 -21.67
C ARG A 144 0.36 -2.52 -21.02
N LEU A 145 -0.03 -1.54 -21.83
CA LEU A 145 -0.58 -0.27 -21.38
C LEU A 145 -2.06 -0.20 -21.73
N VAL A 146 -2.87 0.36 -20.82
CA VAL A 146 -4.27 0.69 -21.08
C VAL A 146 -4.48 2.18 -20.86
N LEU A 147 -4.85 2.88 -21.92
CA LEU A 147 -5.28 4.27 -21.89
C LEU A 147 -6.80 4.31 -21.89
N ARG A 148 -7.41 5.04 -20.95
CA ARG A 148 -8.85 5.30 -20.92
C ARG A 148 -9.13 6.79 -21.01
N ALA A 149 -10.22 7.16 -21.67
CA ALA A 149 -10.60 8.56 -21.83
C ALA A 149 -11.23 9.19 -20.58
N ASP A 150 -11.72 8.36 -19.65
CA ASP A 150 -12.40 8.75 -18.40
C ASP A 150 -11.46 8.74 -17.17
N ALA A 151 -10.24 8.24 -17.32
CA ALA A 151 -9.26 8.14 -16.24
C ALA A 151 -8.05 9.04 -16.51
N SER A 152 -7.59 9.76 -15.49
CA SER A 152 -6.25 10.37 -15.51
C SER A 152 -5.20 9.31 -15.15
N GLY A 153 -4.30 9.00 -16.07
CA GLY A 153 -3.20 8.04 -15.86
C GLY A 153 -3.13 6.94 -16.92
N VAL A 154 -1.95 6.34 -17.06
CA VAL A 154 -1.77 5.08 -17.80
C VAL A 154 -1.96 3.95 -16.80
N LEU A 155 -2.93 3.07 -17.06
CA LEU A 155 -3.24 1.97 -16.14
C LEU A 155 -2.46 0.71 -16.52
N ASP A 156 -1.91 0.04 -15.50
CA ASP A 156 -1.26 -1.27 -15.61
C ASP A 156 -2.31 -2.40 -15.71
N GLU A 157 -1.87 -3.63 -16.03
CA GLU A 157 -2.64 -4.86 -16.27
C GLU A 157 -3.83 -5.12 -15.32
N ARG A 158 -3.78 -4.56 -14.10
CA ARG A 158 -4.68 -4.84 -12.97
C ARG A 158 -5.96 -3.99 -12.95
N ALA A 159 -6.04 -2.94 -13.75
CA ALA A 159 -7.26 -2.10 -13.82
C ALA A 159 -8.31 -2.64 -14.82
N ASP A 160 -8.09 -3.82 -15.39
CA ASP A 160 -8.95 -4.48 -16.37
C ASP A 160 -10.22 -5.09 -15.74
N ALA A 161 -10.76 -4.45 -14.71
CA ALA A 161 -12.04 -4.82 -14.12
C ALA A 161 -13.17 -4.32 -15.03
N SER A 162 -13.50 -5.15 -16.03
CA SER A 162 -14.86 -5.48 -16.45
C SER A 162 -15.92 -4.38 -16.28
N GLU A 163 -15.83 -3.30 -17.06
CA GLU A 163 -17.01 -2.56 -17.47
C GLU A 163 -17.26 -2.90 -18.94
N VAL A 164 -18.40 -3.56 -19.20
CA VAL A 164 -18.91 -3.79 -20.55
C VAL A 164 -19.36 -2.43 -21.06
N LEU A 165 -18.45 -1.70 -21.71
CA LEU A 165 -18.80 -0.51 -22.47
C LEU A 165 -19.30 -0.97 -23.84
N ASP A 166 -20.54 -0.62 -24.19
CA ASP A 166 -21.09 -0.84 -25.52
C ASP A 166 -20.24 -0.07 -26.55
N GLY A 167 -19.64 -0.79 -27.49
CA GLY A 167 -18.76 -0.19 -28.49
C GLY A 167 -18.17 -1.22 -29.46
N ARG A 168 -17.65 -0.72 -30.59
CA ARG A 168 -16.92 -1.54 -31.56
C ARG A 168 -15.46 -1.69 -31.12
N VAL A 169 -14.93 -2.91 -31.25
CA VAL A 169 -13.52 -3.19 -30.97
C VAL A 169 -12.75 -3.33 -32.28
N ASP A 170 -11.77 -2.47 -32.49
CA ASP A 170 -10.87 -2.48 -33.64
C ASP A 170 -9.47 -2.97 -33.18
N GLN A 171 -8.93 -3.97 -33.86
CA GLN A 171 -7.63 -4.56 -33.53
C GLN A 171 -6.68 -4.49 -34.72
N TRP A 172 -5.42 -4.12 -34.48
CA TRP A 172 -4.38 -4.12 -35.50
C TRP A 172 -3.00 -4.44 -34.92
N ARG A 173 -2.06 -4.75 -35.82
CA ARG A 173 -0.64 -4.86 -35.51
C ARG A 173 0.05 -3.62 -36.04
N GLY A 174 0.85 -2.97 -35.21
CA GLY A 174 1.65 -1.83 -35.64
C GLY A 174 3.12 -2.16 -35.76
N HIS A 175 3.94 -1.13 -35.63
CA HIS A 175 5.39 -1.21 -35.77
C HIS A 175 6.02 -2.21 -34.79
N ALA A 176 7.16 -2.82 -35.18
CA ALA A 176 8.01 -3.66 -34.32
C ALA A 176 7.28 -4.80 -33.54
N GLY A 177 6.13 -5.25 -34.03
CA GLY A 177 5.36 -6.35 -33.41
C GLY A 177 4.43 -5.93 -32.27
N TYR A 178 4.19 -4.64 -32.08
CA TYR A 178 3.18 -4.14 -31.15
C TYR A 178 1.78 -4.53 -31.61
N ARG A 179 0.91 -4.83 -30.65
CA ARG A 179 -0.50 -5.18 -30.88
C ARG A 179 -1.39 -4.15 -30.19
N TYR A 180 -2.43 -3.73 -30.89
CA TYR A 180 -3.34 -2.68 -30.44
C TYR A 180 -4.77 -3.19 -30.43
N GLU A 181 -5.51 -2.75 -29.43
CA GLU A 181 -6.95 -2.90 -29.35
C GLU A 181 -7.56 -1.55 -28.97
N ARG A 182 -8.43 -1.03 -29.84
CA ARG A 182 -9.14 0.23 -29.66
C ARG A 182 -10.61 -0.06 -29.45
N MET A 183 -11.20 0.51 -28.42
CA MET A 183 -12.64 0.53 -28.19
C MET A 183 -13.20 1.87 -28.65
N VAL A 184 -14.14 1.81 -29.57
CA VAL A 184 -14.81 2.96 -30.18
C VAL A 184 -16.27 2.97 -29.75
N MET A 185 -16.70 4.09 -29.17
CA MET A 185 -18.09 4.31 -28.77
C MET A 185 -18.97 4.55 -30.00
N GLU A 186 -20.30 4.51 -29.87
CA GLU A 186 -21.23 4.78 -30.98
C GLU A 186 -21.02 6.15 -31.67
N ASN A 187 -20.55 7.15 -30.91
CA ASN A 187 -20.24 8.48 -31.43
C ASN A 187 -18.94 8.55 -32.26
N GLY A 188 -18.23 7.43 -32.44
CA GLY A 188 -16.98 7.35 -33.19
C GLY A 188 -15.72 7.72 -32.38
N GLU A 189 -15.86 8.11 -31.12
CA GLU A 189 -14.73 8.46 -30.26
C GLU A 189 -14.11 7.24 -29.58
N THR A 190 -12.81 7.33 -29.30
CA THR A 190 -12.07 6.29 -28.59
C THR A 190 -12.26 6.44 -27.09
N SER A 191 -12.84 5.42 -26.45
CA SER A 191 -12.96 5.35 -24.98
C SER A 191 -11.76 4.64 -24.35
N ARG A 192 -11.20 3.64 -25.05
CA ARG A 192 -10.08 2.83 -24.55
C ARG A 192 -9.10 2.47 -25.67
N LEU A 193 -7.81 2.53 -25.37
CA LEU A 193 -6.75 2.00 -26.21
C LEU A 193 -5.83 1.09 -25.37
N THR A 194 -5.74 -0.18 -25.73
CA THR A 194 -4.81 -1.13 -25.14
C THR A 194 -3.64 -1.33 -26.10
N ILE A 195 -2.42 -1.16 -25.60
CA ILE A 195 -1.18 -1.36 -26.33
C ILE A 195 -0.43 -2.52 -25.68
N THR A 196 -0.07 -3.52 -26.46
CA THR A 196 0.70 -4.68 -25.98
C THR A 196 2.05 -4.76 -26.69
N GLY A 197 3.12 -4.67 -25.92
CA GLY A 197 4.48 -4.80 -26.42
C GLY A 197 4.78 -6.19 -27.00
N PRO A 198 5.75 -6.29 -27.94
CA PRO A 198 6.03 -7.53 -28.67
C PRO A 198 6.56 -8.66 -27.78
N SER A 199 7.28 -8.30 -26.71
CA SER A 199 7.88 -9.25 -25.76
C SER A 199 7.03 -9.44 -24.50
N TYR A 200 5.82 -8.87 -24.47
CA TYR A 200 4.93 -8.95 -23.33
C TYR A 200 4.55 -10.40 -23.00
N ARG A 201 4.51 -10.72 -21.70
CA ARG A 201 4.03 -11.98 -21.15
C ARG A 201 3.22 -11.65 -19.91
N ALA A 202 1.95 -12.06 -19.89
CA ALA A 202 1.06 -11.80 -18.77
C ALA A 202 1.66 -12.35 -17.46
N SER A 203 1.67 -11.52 -16.43
CA SER A 203 2.20 -11.90 -15.13
C SER A 203 1.31 -12.97 -14.48
N ARG A 204 1.92 -14.02 -13.90
CA ARG A 204 1.20 -14.99 -13.06
C ARG A 204 1.06 -14.52 -11.60
N ARG A 205 1.23 -13.22 -11.35
CA ARG A 205 1.18 -12.65 -10.01
C ARG A 205 -0.28 -12.60 -9.53
N ILE A 206 -0.54 -13.31 -8.44
CA ILE A 206 -1.88 -13.41 -7.84
C ILE A 206 -1.86 -12.68 -6.50
N ASP A 207 -2.75 -11.70 -6.34
CA ASP A 207 -2.93 -11.02 -5.07
C ASP A 207 -3.74 -11.95 -4.14
N THR A 208 -3.18 -12.26 -2.98
CA THR A 208 -3.76 -13.19 -2.01
C THR A 208 -3.52 -12.72 -0.59
N THR A 209 -4.35 -13.17 0.35
CA THR A 209 -4.15 -12.90 1.78
C THR A 209 -3.60 -14.13 2.48
N CYS A 210 -2.54 -13.96 3.28
CA CYS A 210 -2.01 -15.06 4.06
C CYS A 210 -3.01 -15.47 5.16
N PRO A 211 -3.44 -16.74 5.25
CA PRO A 211 -4.41 -17.18 6.26
C PRO A 211 -3.86 -17.04 7.69
N LEU A 212 -2.55 -17.23 7.89
CA LEU A 212 -1.96 -17.16 9.23
C LEU A 212 -1.84 -15.72 9.76
N CYS A 213 -1.41 -14.78 8.91
CA CYS A 213 -1.06 -13.43 9.36
C CYS A 213 -2.00 -12.33 8.87
N GLY A 214 -2.94 -12.64 7.98
CA GLY A 214 -3.88 -11.70 7.39
C GLY A 214 -3.26 -10.64 6.48
N HIS A 215 -1.96 -10.74 6.17
CA HIS A 215 -1.29 -9.77 5.31
C HIS A 215 -1.62 -10.04 3.85
N PRO A 216 -2.15 -9.06 3.10
CA PRO A 216 -2.29 -9.16 1.65
C PRO A 216 -0.89 -9.12 1.02
N TYR A 217 -0.64 -9.99 0.05
CA TYR A 217 0.61 -10.02 -0.69
C TYR A 217 0.40 -10.56 -2.11
N THR A 218 1.32 -10.22 -2.98
CA THR A 218 1.35 -10.64 -4.38
C THR A 218 2.26 -11.86 -4.51
N GLN A 219 1.69 -13.02 -4.82
CA GLN A 219 2.47 -14.23 -5.05
C GLN A 219 3.35 -14.06 -6.30
N GLY A 220 4.64 -14.39 -6.19
CA GLY A 220 5.60 -14.21 -7.28
C GLY A 220 6.21 -12.81 -7.39
N ASP A 221 5.86 -11.88 -6.49
CA ASP A 221 6.55 -10.60 -6.33
C ASP A 221 7.53 -10.65 -5.13
N PRO A 222 8.86 -10.54 -5.37
CA PRO A 222 9.85 -10.60 -4.29
C PRO A 222 9.67 -9.53 -3.21
N GLU A 223 9.24 -8.32 -3.57
CA GLU A 223 9.07 -7.22 -2.62
C GLU A 223 7.85 -7.44 -1.73
N SER A 224 6.72 -7.80 -2.32
CA SER A 224 5.54 -8.21 -1.56
C SER A 224 5.81 -9.42 -0.66
N ALA A 225 6.62 -10.38 -1.12
CA ALA A 225 7.03 -11.53 -0.31
C ALA A 225 7.91 -11.12 0.90
N LEU A 226 8.76 -10.09 0.78
CA LEU A 226 9.52 -9.53 1.90
C LEU A 226 8.61 -8.91 2.95
N GLY A 227 7.62 -8.10 2.52
CA GLY A 227 6.60 -7.54 3.40
C GLY A 227 5.83 -8.62 4.15
N HIS A 228 5.37 -9.65 3.42
CA HIS A 228 4.71 -10.81 4.00
C HIS A 228 5.58 -11.53 5.03
N ARG A 229 6.85 -11.83 4.74
CA ARG A 229 7.75 -12.49 5.71
C ARG A 229 7.89 -11.72 7.02
N LYS A 230 7.99 -10.39 6.96
CA LYS A 230 8.05 -9.53 8.16
C LYS A 230 6.76 -9.61 8.98
N ALA A 231 5.60 -9.52 8.33
CA ALA A 231 4.30 -9.64 9.00
C ALA A 231 4.12 -11.04 9.61
N HIS A 232 4.51 -12.08 8.88
CA HIS A 232 4.44 -13.47 9.31
C HIS A 232 5.31 -13.74 10.55
N ALA A 233 6.57 -13.28 10.53
CA ALA A 233 7.48 -13.43 11.67
C ALA A 233 6.94 -12.73 12.94
N ARG A 234 6.30 -11.57 12.80
CA ARG A 234 5.64 -10.86 13.91
C ARG A 234 4.51 -11.71 14.51
N VAL A 235 3.65 -12.29 13.67
CA VAL A 235 2.55 -13.14 14.10
C VAL A 235 3.04 -14.43 14.77
N GLN A 236 4.08 -15.05 14.23
CA GLN A 236 4.70 -16.24 14.83
C GLN A 236 5.23 -15.98 16.25
N ARG A 237 5.80 -14.79 16.52
CA ARG A 237 6.24 -14.42 17.88
C ARG A 237 5.10 -14.37 18.90
N LEU A 238 3.87 -14.15 18.47
CA LEU A 238 2.70 -14.13 19.36
C LEU A 238 2.12 -15.53 19.58
N LEU A 239 2.19 -16.39 18.56
CA LEU A 239 1.71 -17.78 18.65
C LEU A 239 2.70 -18.71 19.36
N ALA A 240 3.99 -18.46 19.18
CA ALA A 240 5.09 -19.18 19.83
C ALA A 240 6.03 -18.17 20.52
N PRO A 241 5.59 -17.52 21.61
CA PRO A 241 6.40 -16.55 22.33
C PRO A 241 7.66 -17.22 22.90
N ARG A 242 8.81 -16.58 22.68
CA ARG A 242 10.07 -16.99 23.30
C ARG A 242 10.16 -16.43 24.71
N PRO A 243 10.92 -17.07 25.62
CA PRO A 243 11.20 -16.54 26.94
C PRO A 243 11.76 -15.10 26.87
N ASN A 244 11.13 -14.18 27.60
CA ASN A 244 11.58 -12.79 27.69
C ASN A 244 12.31 -12.57 29.02
N LYS A 245 13.61 -12.24 28.95
CA LYS A 245 14.46 -11.99 30.13
C LYS A 245 13.90 -10.88 31.02
N ALA A 246 13.46 -9.77 30.43
CA ALA A 246 12.92 -8.63 31.19
C ALA A 246 11.61 -9.00 31.90
N MET A 247 10.76 -9.83 31.28
CA MET A 247 9.55 -10.32 31.92
C MET A 247 9.88 -11.28 33.07
N ARG A 248 10.84 -12.19 32.88
CA ARG A 248 11.30 -13.11 33.94
C ARG A 248 11.85 -12.37 35.15
N GLU A 249 12.69 -11.35 34.93
CA GLU A 249 13.23 -10.50 36.01
C GLU A 249 12.12 -9.73 36.74
N ARG A 250 11.13 -9.24 36.00
CA ARG A 250 9.96 -8.54 36.57
C ARG A 250 9.08 -9.45 37.42
N LEU A 251 8.90 -10.71 37.01
CA LEU A 251 8.19 -11.71 37.81
C LEU A 251 8.96 -12.03 39.09
N ALA A 252 10.28 -12.20 39.01
CA ALA A 252 11.14 -12.50 40.16
C ALA A 252 11.20 -11.35 41.19
N SER A 253 11.10 -10.09 40.76
CA SER A 253 11.09 -8.93 41.65
C SER A 253 9.74 -8.63 42.30
N GLY A 254 8.69 -9.42 41.99
CA GLY A 254 7.34 -9.19 42.49
C GLY A 254 6.60 -8.02 41.81
N ALA A 255 7.23 -7.35 40.84
CA ALA A 255 6.59 -6.27 40.07
C ALA A 255 5.45 -6.77 39.15
N GLY A 256 5.38 -8.08 38.93
CA GLY A 256 4.19 -8.78 38.42
C GLY A 256 3.82 -8.48 36.97
N GLU A 257 2.58 -8.82 36.63
CA GLU A 257 2.03 -8.86 35.26
C GLU A 257 1.21 -7.62 34.87
N ARG A 258 1.02 -6.70 35.81
CA ARG A 258 0.22 -5.49 35.64
C ARG A 258 0.90 -4.49 34.69
N VAL A 259 0.10 -3.89 33.82
CA VAL A 259 0.46 -2.88 32.84
C VAL A 259 -0.39 -1.63 33.03
N ASP A 260 0.07 -0.69 33.86
CA ASP A 260 -0.57 0.60 34.07
C ASP A 260 0.30 1.75 33.52
N ALA A 261 -0.06 2.99 33.83
CA ALA A 261 0.68 4.18 33.38
C ALA A 261 2.16 4.20 33.80
N ALA A 262 2.55 3.47 34.85
CA ALA A 262 3.93 3.38 35.34
C ALA A 262 4.70 2.20 34.71
N ALA A 263 4.02 1.30 34.01
CA ALA A 263 4.68 0.16 33.35
C ALA A 263 5.60 0.62 32.21
N PRO A 264 6.71 -0.12 31.97
CA PRO A 264 7.65 0.24 30.92
C PRO A 264 7.05 0.11 29.52
N ALA A 265 7.53 0.93 28.58
CA ALA A 265 7.00 1.00 27.22
C ALA A 265 6.99 -0.35 26.48
N TRP A 266 7.97 -1.23 26.74
CA TRP A 266 8.00 -2.55 26.12
C TRP A 266 6.82 -3.43 26.55
N LEU A 267 6.31 -3.28 27.77
CA LEU A 267 5.18 -4.07 28.28
C LEU A 267 3.86 -3.57 27.70
N HIS A 268 3.72 -2.24 27.54
CA HIS A 268 2.63 -1.63 26.75
C HIS A 268 2.63 -2.12 25.30
N HIS A 269 3.81 -2.28 24.70
CA HIS A 269 3.95 -2.85 23.36
C HIS A 269 3.46 -4.30 23.32
N GLU A 270 3.82 -5.15 24.28
CA GLU A 270 3.35 -6.55 24.33
C GLU A 270 1.82 -6.66 24.47
N VAL A 271 1.17 -5.79 25.24
CA VAL A 271 -0.30 -5.71 25.32
C VAL A 271 -0.89 -5.27 23.98
N TYR A 272 -0.34 -4.23 23.36
CA TYR A 272 -0.79 -3.73 22.06
C TYR A 272 -0.72 -4.80 20.95
N GLU A 273 0.37 -5.55 20.88
CA GLU A 273 0.54 -6.63 19.89
C GLU A 273 -0.55 -7.70 20.01
N ARG A 274 -0.96 -8.02 21.25
CA ARG A 274 -2.02 -8.99 21.54
C ARG A 274 -3.41 -8.43 21.31
N ALA A 275 -3.63 -7.14 21.60
CA ALA A 275 -4.86 -6.44 21.22
C ALA A 275 -5.04 -6.42 19.70
N ARG A 276 -3.95 -6.17 18.94
CA ARG A 276 -3.99 -6.23 17.47
C ARG A 276 -4.28 -7.63 16.96
N ARG A 277 -3.76 -8.66 17.64
CA ARG A 277 -4.06 -10.05 17.29
C ARG A 277 -5.50 -10.43 17.64
N PHE A 278 -6.01 -10.00 18.79
CA PHE A 278 -7.42 -10.12 19.18
C PHE A 278 -8.34 -9.49 18.13
N LYS A 279 -8.03 -8.25 17.71
CA LYS A 279 -8.74 -7.57 16.62
C LYS A 279 -8.81 -8.44 15.36
N HIS A 280 -7.66 -8.97 14.93
CA HIS A 280 -7.58 -9.82 13.74
C HIS A 280 -8.40 -11.10 13.91
N ASP A 281 -8.16 -11.87 14.97
CA ASP A 281 -8.80 -13.17 15.18
C ASP A 281 -10.32 -13.04 15.27
N PHE A 282 -10.84 -11.98 15.86
CA PHE A 282 -12.29 -11.81 16.06
C PHE A 282 -12.92 -10.80 15.10
N GLY A 283 -12.18 -10.25 14.13
CA GLY A 283 -12.69 -9.35 13.10
C GLY A 283 -13.24 -8.01 13.63
N TYR A 284 -12.63 -7.40 14.63
CA TYR A 284 -13.02 -6.07 15.10
C TYR A 284 -12.44 -4.97 14.21
N ASP A 285 -13.07 -3.79 14.17
CA ASP A 285 -12.62 -2.68 13.31
C ASP A 285 -11.52 -1.82 13.96
N ALA A 286 -11.49 -1.77 15.29
CA ALA A 286 -10.53 -0.99 16.07
C ALA A 286 -9.66 -1.89 16.97
N ILE A 287 -8.46 -1.40 17.29
CA ILE A 287 -7.59 -2.03 18.29
C ILE A 287 -8.05 -1.55 19.67
N GLN A 288 -8.38 -2.47 20.56
CA GLN A 288 -8.93 -2.19 21.89
C GLN A 288 -7.86 -1.83 22.94
N TRP A 289 -6.77 -1.21 22.49
CA TRP A 289 -5.67 -0.75 23.35
C TRP A 289 -5.00 0.49 22.72
N PRO A 290 -4.67 1.53 23.50
CA PRO A 290 -3.95 2.69 23.00
C PRO A 290 -2.64 2.30 22.30
N THR A 291 -2.26 3.01 21.24
CA THR A 291 -0.95 2.78 20.63
C THR A 291 0.17 3.12 21.64
N PRO A 292 1.30 2.40 21.63
CA PRO A 292 2.41 2.69 22.55
C PRO A 292 2.94 4.13 22.46
N ALA A 293 2.78 4.78 21.29
CA ALA A 293 3.15 6.17 21.08
C ALA A 293 2.10 7.19 21.57
N ALA A 294 0.84 6.79 21.75
CA ALA A 294 -0.21 7.68 22.21
C ALA A 294 -0.06 7.96 23.71
N ARG A 295 -0.20 9.21 24.15
CA ARG A 295 -0.22 9.57 25.58
C ARG A 295 -1.36 8.89 26.37
N ALA A 296 -2.34 8.31 25.68
CA ALA A 296 -3.50 7.64 26.26
C ALA A 296 -3.18 6.39 27.11
N HIS A 297 -2.02 5.73 26.95
CA HIS A 297 -1.61 4.68 27.91
C HIS A 297 -1.15 5.24 29.27
N ARG A 298 -0.99 6.57 29.39
CA ARG A 298 -0.79 7.26 30.67
C ARG A 298 -2.11 7.71 31.31
N ASP A 299 -3.23 7.50 30.62
CA ASP A 299 -4.55 7.69 31.21
C ASP A 299 -4.77 6.59 32.25
N ARG A 300 -5.05 7.00 33.51
CA ARG A 300 -5.27 6.08 34.63
C ARG A 300 -6.52 5.21 34.46
N ARG A 301 -7.31 5.47 33.42
CA ARG A 301 -8.49 4.66 33.09
C ARG A 301 -8.17 3.33 32.42
N TRP A 302 -6.97 3.14 31.84
CA TRP A 302 -6.59 1.86 31.24
C TRP A 302 -5.65 1.07 32.14
N VAL A 303 -5.98 -0.21 32.36
CA VAL A 303 -5.09 -1.17 33.04
C VAL A 303 -5.04 -2.45 32.22
N GLY A 304 -3.85 -2.83 31.78
CA GLY A 304 -3.59 -4.08 31.08
C GLY A 304 -3.00 -5.13 32.01
N PHE A 305 -3.12 -6.39 31.63
CA PHE A 305 -2.35 -7.50 32.21
C PHE A 305 -1.79 -8.35 31.09
N VAL A 306 -0.57 -8.84 31.29
CA VAL A 306 0.00 -9.91 30.47
C VAL A 306 -0.13 -11.25 31.19
N PHE A 307 -0.33 -12.34 30.47
CA PHE A 307 -0.28 -13.68 31.03
C PHE A 307 1.09 -14.28 30.71
N ALA A 308 2.00 -14.27 31.67
CA ALA A 308 3.34 -14.76 31.50
C ALA A 308 3.53 -16.14 32.16
N ALA A 309 4.31 -16.98 31.49
CA ALA A 309 4.86 -18.20 32.05
C ALA A 309 6.07 -17.88 32.95
N PRO A 310 6.46 -18.80 33.86
CA PRO A 310 7.59 -18.58 34.77
C PRO A 310 8.93 -18.27 34.09
N ASP A 311 9.13 -18.76 32.86
CA ASP A 311 10.33 -18.49 32.05
C ASP A 311 10.34 -17.09 31.41
N GLY A 312 9.23 -16.35 31.54
CA GLY A 312 9.02 -15.01 30.99
C GLY A 312 8.35 -14.99 29.61
N ALA A 313 7.95 -16.13 29.04
CA ALA A 313 7.17 -16.15 27.80
C ALA A 313 5.76 -15.59 28.05
N ILE A 314 5.24 -14.73 27.15
CA ILE A 314 3.94 -14.08 27.35
C ILE A 314 2.88 -14.76 26.47
N ASP A 315 2.05 -15.59 27.10
CA ASP A 315 1.01 -16.43 26.49
C ASP A 315 -0.28 -15.67 26.14
N GLY A 316 -0.49 -14.48 26.69
CA GLY A 316 -1.69 -13.70 26.40
C GLY A 316 -1.72 -12.36 27.12
N ALA A 317 -2.83 -11.66 27.00
CA ALA A 317 -3.07 -10.39 27.67
C ALA A 317 -4.58 -10.11 27.79
N CYS A 318 -4.93 -9.19 28.69
CA CYS A 318 -6.25 -8.60 28.77
C CYS A 318 -6.16 -7.11 29.14
N ALA A 319 -7.26 -6.38 28.97
CA ALA A 319 -7.34 -5.00 29.37
C ALA A 319 -8.67 -4.65 30.05
N PHE A 320 -8.57 -3.80 31.05
CA PHE A 320 -9.66 -3.16 31.76
C PHE A 320 -9.69 -1.67 31.44
N LEU A 321 -10.89 -1.13 31.35
CA LEU A 321 -11.15 0.30 31.19
C LEU A 321 -12.08 0.77 32.30
N LEU A 322 -11.68 1.82 33.01
CA LEU A 322 -12.54 2.54 33.94
C LEU A 322 -13.49 3.44 33.17
N ARG A 323 -14.78 3.21 33.35
CA ARG A 323 -15.92 3.98 32.83
C ARG A 323 -16.63 4.67 33.99
N ASP A 324 -17.60 5.52 33.67
CA ASP A 324 -18.37 6.25 34.68
C ASP A 324 -19.16 5.33 35.63
N ASP A 325 -19.50 4.12 35.16
CA ASP A 325 -20.23 3.07 35.85
C ASP A 325 -19.34 1.96 36.43
N GLY A 326 -18.01 2.17 36.44
CA GLY A 326 -17.03 1.26 37.05
C GLY A 326 -16.06 0.63 36.05
N TRP A 327 -15.37 -0.41 36.50
CA TRP A 327 -14.39 -1.12 35.66
C TRP A 327 -15.07 -2.06 34.68
N ALA A 328 -14.52 -2.14 33.47
CA ALA A 328 -14.99 -3.04 32.43
C ALA A 328 -13.82 -3.79 31.76
N LEU A 329 -13.87 -5.12 31.78
CA LEU A 329 -12.98 -5.99 31.01
C LEU A 329 -13.30 -5.85 29.52
N GLN A 330 -12.44 -5.14 28.78
CA GLN A 330 -12.65 -4.80 27.37
C GLN A 330 -12.35 -5.97 26.44
N TRP A 331 -11.29 -6.72 26.73
CA TRP A 331 -10.88 -7.86 25.91
C TRP A 331 -9.95 -8.77 26.67
N VAL A 332 -9.93 -10.04 26.25
CA VAL A 332 -8.98 -11.05 26.68
C VAL A 332 -8.52 -11.81 25.46
N TRP A 333 -7.21 -11.97 25.31
CA TRP A 333 -6.62 -12.82 24.29
C TRP A 333 -5.58 -13.74 24.90
N VAL A 334 -5.72 -15.03 24.60
CA VAL A 334 -4.75 -16.07 24.95
C VAL A 334 -4.42 -16.81 23.67
N ARG A 335 -3.13 -17.07 23.44
CA ARG A 335 -2.69 -17.82 22.27
C ARG A 335 -3.39 -19.19 22.19
N PRO A 336 -3.74 -19.68 20.98
CA PRO A 336 -4.64 -20.81 20.82
C PRO A 336 -4.25 -22.09 21.60
N ASP A 337 -2.97 -22.47 21.56
CA ASP A 337 -2.42 -23.68 22.21
C ASP A 337 -2.39 -23.61 23.74
N ARG A 338 -2.57 -22.42 24.32
CA ARG A 338 -2.63 -22.18 25.77
C ARG A 338 -4.03 -21.87 26.27
N ARG A 339 -5.05 -21.87 25.41
CA ARG A 339 -6.44 -21.74 25.86
C ARG A 339 -6.82 -22.94 26.72
N ARG A 340 -7.75 -22.75 27.67
CA ARG A 340 -8.23 -23.78 28.61
C ARG A 340 -7.14 -24.37 29.55
N SER A 341 -5.96 -23.77 29.61
CA SER A 341 -4.89 -24.16 30.55
C SER A 341 -5.06 -23.57 31.96
N GLY A 342 -6.16 -22.86 32.23
CA GLY A 342 -6.42 -22.21 33.52
C GLY A 342 -5.74 -20.85 33.70
N LEU A 343 -5.03 -20.30 32.70
CA LEU A 343 -4.31 -19.02 32.81
C LEU A 343 -5.20 -17.85 33.31
N LEU A 344 -6.38 -17.68 32.71
CA LEU A 344 -7.33 -16.64 33.13
C LEU A 344 -7.98 -16.98 34.48
N ALA A 345 -8.35 -18.25 34.69
CA ALA A 345 -8.98 -18.72 35.93
C ALA A 345 -8.09 -18.43 37.15
N ALA A 346 -6.78 -18.66 37.03
CA ALA A 346 -5.80 -18.44 38.09
C ALA A 346 -5.68 -16.97 38.53
N ARG A 347 -6.09 -16.01 37.69
CA ARG A 347 -6.01 -14.56 37.97
C ARG A 347 -7.37 -13.94 38.26
N TRP A 348 -8.45 -14.66 37.99
CA TRP A 348 -9.81 -14.13 38.04
C TRP A 348 -10.21 -13.63 39.42
N SER A 349 -9.88 -14.38 40.48
CA SER A 349 -10.15 -13.94 41.86
C SER A 349 -9.37 -12.68 42.23
N GLY A 350 -8.14 -12.53 41.75
CA GLY A 350 -7.36 -11.30 41.90
C GLY A 350 -8.00 -10.12 41.17
N PHE A 351 -8.52 -10.34 39.97
CA PHE A 351 -9.26 -9.30 39.24
C PHE A 351 -10.53 -8.87 39.97
N LEU A 352 -11.29 -9.81 40.55
CA LEU A 352 -12.47 -9.47 41.35
C LEU A 352 -12.09 -8.70 42.63
N ALA A 353 -11.00 -9.10 43.29
CA ALA A 353 -10.50 -8.40 44.48
C ALA A 353 -10.06 -6.96 44.16
N GLU A 354 -9.50 -6.74 42.97
CA GLU A 354 -8.98 -5.43 42.57
C GLU A 354 -10.05 -4.52 41.94
N PHE A 355 -10.81 -5.04 40.98
CA PHE A 355 -11.74 -4.26 40.15
C PHE A 355 -13.20 -4.38 40.61
N GLY A 356 -13.47 -5.19 41.64
CA GLY A 356 -14.82 -5.49 42.10
C GLY A 356 -15.59 -6.33 41.09
N ASP A 357 -16.92 -6.18 41.08
CA ASP A 357 -17.81 -6.87 40.16
C ASP A 357 -17.85 -6.14 38.80
N PHE A 358 -16.71 -6.17 38.10
CA PHE A 358 -16.49 -5.45 36.85
C PHE A 358 -17.36 -5.97 35.69
N TRP A 359 -17.67 -5.07 34.76
CA TRP A 359 -18.41 -5.39 33.54
C TRP A 359 -17.58 -6.24 32.57
N ILE A 360 -18.21 -7.18 31.87
CA ILE A 360 -17.56 -7.95 30.81
C ILE A 360 -18.08 -7.46 29.45
N GLU A 361 -17.19 -6.87 28.65
CA GLU A 361 -17.55 -6.33 27.35
C GLU A 361 -17.92 -7.44 26.36
N CYS A 362 -19.00 -7.22 25.62
CA CYS A 362 -19.51 -8.13 24.60
C CYS A 362 -19.24 -7.57 23.18
N PRO A 363 -19.29 -8.39 22.12
CA PRO A 363 -19.63 -9.82 22.07
C PRO A 363 -18.59 -10.73 22.74
N LEU A 364 -19.03 -11.89 23.24
CA LEU A 364 -18.16 -12.90 23.85
C LEU A 364 -17.76 -13.96 22.82
N SER A 365 -16.59 -14.57 22.98
CA SER A 365 -16.27 -15.79 22.23
C SER A 365 -16.91 -17.01 22.88
N ALA A 366 -17.11 -18.10 22.14
CA ALA A 366 -17.64 -19.35 22.71
C ALA A 366 -16.83 -19.82 23.93
N ALA A 367 -15.50 -19.63 23.89
CA ALA A 367 -14.62 -19.94 25.01
C ALA A 367 -14.86 -19.00 26.22
N MET A 368 -15.06 -17.71 25.98
CA MET A 368 -15.33 -16.74 27.06
C MET A 368 -16.72 -16.95 27.66
N THR A 369 -17.74 -17.25 26.85
CA THR A 369 -19.08 -17.62 27.32
C THR A 369 -19.03 -18.82 28.27
N ALA A 370 -18.34 -19.89 27.87
CA ALA A 370 -18.15 -21.08 28.71
C ALA A 370 -17.36 -20.79 29.99
N PHE A 371 -16.40 -19.86 29.93
CA PHE A 371 -15.62 -19.43 31.09
C PHE A 371 -16.47 -18.64 32.09
N VAL A 372 -17.19 -17.62 31.62
CA VAL A 372 -18.04 -16.74 32.43
C VAL A 372 -19.14 -17.54 33.12
N ALA A 373 -19.76 -18.51 32.44
CA ALA A 373 -20.78 -19.38 33.04
C ALA A 373 -20.30 -20.15 34.28
N ARG A 374 -18.98 -20.33 34.46
CA ARG A 374 -18.41 -21.07 35.60
C ARG A 374 -17.77 -20.18 36.66
N HIS A 375 -17.29 -19.00 36.27
CA HIS A 375 -16.42 -18.18 37.11
C HIS A 375 -16.93 -16.77 37.39
N ALA A 376 -17.92 -16.29 36.63
CA ALA A 376 -18.49 -14.97 36.84
C ALA A 376 -19.44 -14.95 38.04
N SER A 377 -19.59 -13.78 38.65
CA SER A 377 -20.57 -13.55 39.72
C SER A 377 -22.00 -13.57 39.17
N THR A 378 -22.98 -13.70 40.07
CA THR A 378 -24.40 -13.53 39.71
C THR A 378 -24.68 -12.14 39.11
N GLY A 379 -23.99 -11.10 39.60
CA GLY A 379 -24.11 -9.73 39.09
C GLY A 379 -23.62 -9.62 37.64
N GLN A 380 -22.44 -10.15 37.34
CA GLN A 380 -21.89 -10.21 35.98
C GLN A 380 -22.78 -10.98 35.01
N LEU A 381 -23.32 -12.13 35.44
CA LEU A 381 -24.25 -12.91 34.61
C LEU A 381 -25.54 -12.13 34.32
N ALA A 382 -26.09 -11.44 35.32
CA ALA A 382 -27.27 -10.59 35.15
C ALA A 382 -26.99 -9.40 34.21
N GLN A 383 -25.82 -8.78 34.30
CA GLN A 383 -25.39 -7.69 33.42
C GLN A 383 -25.32 -8.14 31.94
N ILE A 384 -24.73 -9.31 31.70
CA ILE A 384 -24.63 -9.89 30.35
C ILE A 384 -26.03 -10.19 29.80
N ALA A 385 -26.89 -10.81 30.61
CA ALA A 385 -28.26 -11.14 30.22
C ALA A 385 -29.12 -9.89 29.97
N ALA A 386 -28.98 -8.84 30.77
CA ALA A 386 -29.73 -7.58 30.62
C ALA A 386 -29.38 -6.85 29.33
N ARG A 387 -28.11 -6.87 28.92
CA ARG A 387 -27.66 -6.22 27.68
C ARG A 387 -27.95 -7.06 26.43
N TYR A 388 -28.12 -8.37 26.60
CA TYR A 388 -28.41 -9.32 25.53
C TYR A 388 -29.48 -10.34 25.95
N PRO A 389 -30.76 -9.94 25.96
CA PRO A 389 -31.86 -10.76 26.47
C PRO A 389 -32.10 -12.06 25.68
N ASN A 390 -31.61 -12.12 24.44
CA ASN A 390 -31.66 -13.31 23.57
C ASN A 390 -30.35 -14.13 23.58
N GLY A 391 -29.48 -13.90 24.57
CA GLY A 391 -28.14 -14.49 24.65
C GLY A 391 -27.05 -13.57 24.07
N ALA A 392 -25.84 -13.64 24.64
CA ALA A 392 -24.72 -12.81 24.20
C ALA A 392 -24.29 -13.17 22.77
N PRO A 393 -24.12 -12.19 21.86
CA PRO A 393 -23.61 -12.45 20.52
C PRO A 393 -22.25 -13.14 20.61
N ILE A 394 -22.12 -14.28 19.92
CA ILE A 394 -20.90 -15.08 19.91
C ILE A 394 -20.03 -14.65 18.74
N ARG A 395 -18.79 -14.25 18.98
CA ARG A 395 -17.76 -14.10 17.94
C ARG A 395 -16.80 -15.28 17.97
N GLU A 396 -16.63 -15.93 16.83
CA GLU A 396 -15.64 -16.98 16.67
C GLU A 396 -14.30 -16.40 16.22
N ALA A 397 -13.22 -17.07 16.63
CA ALA A 397 -11.90 -16.74 16.11
C ALA A 397 -11.79 -17.27 14.68
N LEU A 398 -11.20 -16.49 13.78
CA LEU A 398 -10.81 -16.95 12.45
C LEU A 398 -9.89 -18.20 12.59
N PRO A 399 -10.06 -19.20 11.71
CA PRO A 399 -9.34 -20.47 11.76
C PRO A 399 -7.82 -20.34 11.63
#